data_AF-A0A9N9PIT9-F1
#
_entry.id   AF-A0A9N9PIT9-F1
#
_cell.length_a   1.000
_cell.length_b   1.000
_cell.length_c   1.000
_cell.angle_alpha   90.00
_cell.angle_beta   90.00
_cell.angle_gamma   90.00
#
_symmetry.space_group_name_H-M   'P 1'
#
loop_
_entity.id
_entity.type
_entity.pdbx_description
1 polymer ?
#
loop_
_entity_poly.entity_id
_entity_poly.type
_entity_poly.pdbx_seq_one_letter_code
_entity_poly.pdbx_strand_id
1 'polypeptide(L)'
;CGDMLELVSSDYYAGDRVKKEGKHCTKGMGRIVPDPKGYVTLKNGTIVPCGKGKEMNDTTKYLGYNEYIVYDVNQISQKYLLK
;
A
#
# COMPACT_ATOMS: atom_id res chain seq x y z
N CYS A 1 -3.84 -5.82 3.73
CA CYS A 1 -3.18 -6.73 2.78
C CYS A 1 -2.12 -7.53 3.53
N GLY A 2 -1.89 -8.79 3.14
CA GLY A 2 -0.73 -9.59 3.61
C GLY A 2 0.55 -9.23 2.84
N ASP A 3 1.36 -10.23 2.49
CA ASP A 3 2.56 -10.05 1.66
C ASP A 3 2.28 -9.35 0.33
N MET A 4 3.09 -8.34 0.01
CA MET A 4 2.88 -7.46 -1.13
C MET A 4 3.94 -7.69 -2.21
N LEU A 5 3.55 -7.55 -3.47
CA LEU A 5 4.47 -7.30 -4.58
C LEU A 5 4.77 -5.80 -4.61
N GLU A 6 5.99 -5.40 -4.24
CA GLU A 6 6.40 -4.00 -4.23
C GLU A 6 6.97 -3.60 -5.61
N LEU A 7 6.46 -2.51 -6.19
CA LEU A 7 6.84 -2.02 -7.53
C LEU A 7 7.26 -0.54 -7.47
N VAL A 8 8.36 -0.19 -8.14
CA VAL A 8 8.86 1.21 -8.25
C VAL A 8 8.33 1.96 -9.48
N SER A 9 7.75 1.22 -10.42
CA SER A 9 7.21 1.71 -11.70
C SER A 9 5.92 0.96 -12.05
N SER A 10 5.18 1.46 -13.05
CA SER A 10 3.93 0.85 -13.50
C SER A 10 4.18 -0.53 -14.11
N ASP A 11 3.29 -1.48 -13.81
CA ASP A 11 3.27 -2.80 -14.42
C ASP A 11 1.83 -3.19 -14.77
N TYR A 12 1.56 -3.30 -16.07
CA TYR A 12 0.24 -3.66 -16.58
C TYR A 12 -0.21 -5.05 -16.13
N TYR A 13 0.72 -5.98 -15.92
CA TYR A 13 0.45 -7.37 -15.56
C TYR A 13 0.63 -7.63 -14.05
N ALA A 14 0.62 -6.59 -13.22
CA ALA A 14 0.88 -6.71 -11.77
C ALA A 14 -0.04 -7.73 -11.08
N GLY A 15 -1.31 -7.82 -11.46
CA GLY A 15 -2.26 -8.78 -10.89
C GLY A 15 -1.91 -10.25 -11.18
N ASP A 16 -1.46 -10.53 -12.41
CA ASP A 16 -1.02 -11.88 -12.79
C ASP A 16 0.30 -12.25 -12.10
N ARG A 17 1.21 -11.28 -11.96
CA ARG A 17 2.45 -11.46 -11.20
C ARG A 17 2.20 -11.73 -9.73
N VAL A 18 1.27 -11.01 -9.09
CA VAL A 18 0.90 -11.26 -7.70
C VAL A 18 0.47 -12.71 -7.50
N LYS A 19 -0.37 -13.25 -8.40
CA LYS A 19 -0.77 -14.66 -8.36
C LYS A 19 0.43 -15.60 -8.57
N LYS A 20 1.24 -15.33 -9.59
CA LYS A 20 2.41 -16.16 -9.94
C LYS A 20 3.46 -16.22 -8.82
N GLU A 21 3.69 -15.11 -8.15
CA GLU A 21 4.67 -14.97 -7.05
C GLU A 21 4.09 -15.33 -5.67
N GLY A 22 2.82 -15.77 -5.61
CA GLY A 22 2.16 -16.14 -4.35
C GLY A 22 1.98 -14.97 -3.38
N LYS A 23 1.88 -13.74 -3.89
CA LYS A 23 1.63 -12.53 -3.10
C LYS A 23 0.13 -12.27 -2.97
N HIS A 24 -0.25 -11.37 -2.06
CA HIS A 24 -1.65 -11.07 -1.76
C HIS A 24 -2.15 -9.78 -2.41
N CYS A 25 -1.27 -8.84 -2.72
CA CYS A 25 -1.62 -7.56 -3.34
C CYS A 25 -0.39 -6.89 -3.95
N THR A 26 -0.59 -5.77 -4.65
CA THR A 26 0.48 -4.90 -5.13
C THR A 26 0.59 -3.67 -4.24
N LYS A 27 1.83 -3.22 -4.00
CA LYS A 27 2.15 -1.92 -3.43
C LYS A 27 2.97 -1.13 -4.45
N GLY A 28 2.35 -0.13 -5.06
CA GLY A 28 3.07 0.88 -5.82
C GLY A 28 3.83 1.77 -4.86
N MET A 29 5.15 1.81 -4.93
CA MET A 29 5.98 2.53 -3.99
C MET A 29 6.19 3.99 -4.43
N GLY A 30 5.73 4.92 -3.60
CA GLY A 30 5.90 6.36 -3.82
C GLY A 30 7.11 6.96 -3.13
N ARG A 31 7.46 8.17 -3.56
CA ARG A 31 8.52 9.00 -2.96
C ARG A 31 8.14 9.55 -1.59
N ILE A 32 6.86 9.83 -1.34
CA ILE A 32 6.37 10.37 -0.08
C ILE A 32 5.57 9.28 0.64
N VAL A 33 6.00 8.93 1.86
CA VAL A 33 5.34 7.90 2.69
C VAL A 33 4.97 8.45 4.05
N PRO A 34 3.87 8.00 4.68
CA PRO A 34 3.55 8.39 6.05
C PRO A 34 4.65 7.90 7.02
N ASP A 35 5.18 8.79 7.88
CA ASP A 35 6.16 8.41 8.91
C ASP A 35 5.59 7.34 9.85
N PRO A 36 6.21 6.14 9.95
CA PRO A 36 5.75 5.07 10.83
C PRO A 36 5.58 5.47 12.30
N LYS A 37 6.30 6.49 12.78
CA LYS A 37 6.16 7.00 14.15
C LYS A 37 4.78 7.58 14.44
N GLY A 38 4.04 8.00 13.42
CA GLY A 38 2.67 8.51 13.55
C GLY A 38 1.59 7.47 13.33
N TYR A 39 1.93 6.18 13.22
CA TYR A 39 0.93 5.14 12.98
C TYR A 39 0.14 4.88 14.26
N VAL A 40 -1.17 4.68 14.09
CA VAL A 40 -2.08 4.33 15.18
C VAL A 40 -2.63 2.94 14.91
N THR A 41 -2.58 2.05 15.90
CA THR A 41 -3.20 0.72 15.79
C THR A 41 -4.53 0.74 16.53
N LEU A 42 -5.62 0.43 15.83
CA LEU A 42 -6.96 0.32 16.41
C LEU A 42 -7.09 -0.98 17.24
N LYS A 43 -8.10 -1.04 18.12
CA LYS A 43 -8.35 -2.22 18.99
C LYS A 43 -8.51 -3.54 18.22
N ASN A 44 -8.97 -3.47 16.96
CA ASN A 44 -9.15 -4.63 16.09
C ASN A 44 -7.86 -5.01 15.30
N GLY A 45 -6.72 -4.41 15.62
CA GLY A 45 -5.44 -4.64 14.95
C GLY A 45 -5.25 -3.89 13.63
N THR A 46 -6.22 -3.10 13.17
CA THR A 46 -6.06 -2.29 11.95
C THR A 46 -5.06 -1.15 12.18
N ILE A 47 -4.06 -1.04 11.31
CA ILE A 47 -3.09 0.06 11.32
C ILE A 47 -3.64 1.22 10.50
N VAL A 48 -3.67 2.41 11.10
CA VAL A 48 -4.03 3.67 10.45
C VAL A 48 -2.76 4.51 10.26
N PRO A 49 -2.32 4.78 9.02
CA PRO A 49 -1.05 5.45 8.76
C PRO A 49 -1.18 6.99 8.87
N CYS A 50 -1.45 7.50 10.08
CA CYS A 50 -1.65 8.92 10.35
C CYS A 50 -0.36 9.77 10.36
N GLY A 51 0.79 9.17 10.01
CA GLY A 51 2.08 9.87 10.00
C GLY A 51 2.12 11.02 9.00
N LYS A 52 2.89 12.06 9.31
CA LYS A 52 3.20 13.11 8.34
C LYS A 52 3.93 12.51 7.13
N GLY A 53 3.67 13.07 5.95
CA GLY A 53 4.40 12.69 4.74
C GLY A 53 5.89 12.95 4.92
N LYS A 54 6.70 11.93 4.65
CA LYS A 54 8.16 11.97 4.68
C LYS A 54 8.67 11.57 3.29
N GLU A 55 9.57 12.39 2.74
CA GLU A 55 10.27 12.05 1.51
C GLU A 55 11.26 10.91 1.75
N MET A 56 11.20 9.93 0.85
CA MET A 56 12.17 8.88 0.67
C MET A 56 13.12 9.37 -0.41
N ASN A 57 14.41 9.50 -0.08
CA ASN A 57 15.47 9.90 -1.02
C ASN A 57 15.79 8.76 -2.01
N ASP A 58 14.80 8.38 -2.81
CA ASP A 58 14.87 7.30 -3.77
C ASP A 58 14.29 7.77 -5.11
N THR A 59 15.20 8.04 -6.04
CA THR A 59 14.89 8.58 -7.36
C THR A 59 14.33 7.53 -8.32
N THR A 60 14.39 6.24 -7.96
CA THR A 60 13.90 5.14 -8.81
C THR A 60 12.37 5.04 -8.81
N LYS A 61 11.72 5.60 -7.79
CA LYS A 61 10.26 5.62 -7.65
C LYS A 61 9.69 6.73 -8.52
N TYR A 62 8.70 6.42 -9.34
CA TYR A 62 8.02 7.43 -10.18
C TYR A 62 6.73 7.97 -9.56
N LEU A 63 6.14 7.23 -8.62
CA LEU A 63 4.92 7.64 -7.93
C LEU A 63 5.21 8.69 -6.85
N GLY A 64 4.28 9.64 -6.69
CA GLY A 64 4.33 10.62 -5.60
C GLY A 64 4.08 9.97 -4.23
N TYR A 65 3.08 9.11 -4.13
CA TYR A 65 2.65 8.44 -2.90
C TYR A 65 2.50 6.93 -3.09
N ASN A 66 2.42 6.19 -1.98
CA ASN A 66 2.13 4.75 -2.06
C ASN A 66 0.69 4.51 -2.53
N GLU A 67 0.52 3.50 -3.36
CA GLU A 67 -0.78 2.95 -3.76
C GLU A 67 -0.86 1.47 -3.37
N TYR A 68 -2.03 1.01 -2.96
CA TYR A 68 -2.26 -0.38 -2.55
C TYR A 68 -3.41 -0.96 -3.36
N ILE A 69 -3.15 -2.04 -4.09
CA ILE A 69 -4.09 -2.66 -5.03
C ILE A 69 -4.31 -4.12 -4.63
N VAL A 70 -5.53 -4.44 -4.22
CA VAL A 70 -5.98 -5.82 -3.96
C VAL A 70 -6.76 -6.35 -5.15
N TYR A 71 -6.72 -7.68 -5.37
CA TYR A 71 -7.31 -8.32 -6.55
C TYR A 71 -8.51 -9.22 -6.21
N ASP A 72 -8.83 -9.38 -4.92
CA ASP A 72 -10.02 -10.07 -4.44
C ASP A 72 -10.84 -9.12 -3.54
N VAL A 73 -12.14 -9.01 -3.84
CA VAL A 73 -13.11 -8.22 -3.07
C VAL A 73 -13.20 -8.66 -1.62
N ASN A 74 -12.92 -9.93 -1.31
CA ASN A 74 -12.90 -10.47 0.05
C ASN A 74 -11.80 -9.86 0.93
N GLN A 75 -10.81 -9.18 0.33
CA GLN A 75 -9.77 -8.45 1.05
C GLN A 75 -10.23 -7.05 1.51
N ILE A 76 -11.44 -6.62 1.11
CA ILE A 76 -11.98 -5.30 1.39
C ILE A 76 -13.13 -5.40 2.40
N SER A 77 -13.09 -4.52 3.41
CA SER A 77 -14.20 -4.33 4.35
C SER A 77 -14.35 -2.85 4.66
N GLN A 78 -15.37 -2.20 4.09
CA GLN A 78 -15.67 -0.79 4.34
C GLN A 78 -16.07 -0.60 5.82
N LYS A 79 -15.47 0.38 6.51
CA LYS A 79 -15.70 0.62 7.95
C LYS A 79 -16.34 1.97 8.27
N TYR A 80 -16.01 2.99 7.50
CA TYR A 80 -16.44 4.35 7.77
C TYR A 80 -16.78 5.04 6.46
N LEU A 81 -17.74 5.95 6.50
CA LEU A 81 -18.07 6.91 5.46
C LEU A 81 -17.99 8.29 6.10
N LEU A 82 -17.12 9.15 5.58
CA LEU A 82 -16.96 10.50 6.09
C LEU A 82 -18.00 11.43 5.45
N LYS A 83 -18.50 12.40 6.21
CA LYS A 83 -19.44 13.42 5.75
C LYS A 83 -18.70 14.66 5.26
#